data_AF-Q9XYR6-F1
#
_entry.id   AF-Q9XYR6-F1
#
_cell.length_a   1.000
_cell.length_b   1.000
_cell.length_c   1.000
_cell.angle_alpha   90.00
_cell.angle_beta   90.00
_cell.angle_gamma   90.00
#
_symmetry.space_group_name_H-M   'P 1'
#
loop_
_entity.id
_entity.type
_entity.pdbx_description
1 polymer ?
#
loop_
_entity_poly.entity_id
_entity_poly.type
_entity_poly.pdbx_seq_one_letter_code
_entity_poly.pdbx_strand_id
1 'polypeptide(L)'
;MEDFEETGGDETPEDNDGGDEEGGNDENEDVPRGSFVNSMGTKKACKEHPDCYDQREPGDWCMLKPDEKWTNRGCFCSSKGECTIERQKGDGFEHTYCTPDENWTCKYD
;
A
#
# COMPACT_ATOMS: atom_id res chain seq x y z
N MET A 1 19.81 -45.06 47.96
CA MET A 1 20.41 -43.79 47.52
C MET A 1 20.49 -43.92 46.01
N GLU A 2 19.35 -43.79 45.34
CA GLU A 2 18.65 -42.55 44.95
C GLU A 2 19.38 -41.80 43.85
N ASP A 3 18.57 -41.35 42.87
CA ASP A 3 18.82 -40.42 41.76
C ASP A 3 19.57 -40.97 40.53
N PHE A 4 19.17 -40.74 39.27
CA PHE A 4 18.29 -39.71 38.68
C PHE A 4 18.08 -40.05 37.17
N GLU A 5 16.83 -39.95 36.70
CA GLU A 5 16.28 -39.43 35.42
C GLU A 5 17.10 -39.56 34.09
N GLU A 6 16.55 -39.71 32.88
CA GLU A 6 15.19 -39.70 32.32
C GLU A 6 15.29 -39.99 30.79
N THR A 7 14.17 -40.49 30.24
CA THR A 7 13.63 -40.61 28.85
C THR A 7 14.44 -40.07 27.66
N GLY A 8 14.32 -40.54 26.42
CA GLY A 8 13.25 -41.21 25.68
C GLY A 8 13.43 -40.82 24.20
N GLY A 9 13.29 -41.75 23.25
CA GLY A 9 12.21 -41.63 22.27
C GLY A 9 12.61 -40.88 21.00
N ASP A 10 13.30 -41.58 20.09
CA ASP A 10 13.54 -41.18 18.70
C ASP A 10 12.33 -41.59 17.87
N GLU A 11 11.51 -40.62 17.43
CA GLU A 11 10.72 -40.65 16.19
C GLU A 11 9.70 -39.51 16.15
N THR A 12 9.92 -38.49 15.31
CA THR A 12 8.84 -37.84 14.53
C THR A 12 9.41 -37.21 13.25
N PRO A 13 8.68 -37.28 12.12
CA PRO A 13 9.06 -36.69 10.84
C PRO A 13 8.81 -35.18 10.85
N GLU A 14 9.75 -34.39 10.32
CA GLU A 14 9.52 -32.96 10.11
C GLU A 14 8.59 -32.75 8.92
N ASP A 15 7.39 -32.28 9.26
CA ASP A 15 6.36 -31.78 8.39
C ASP A 15 6.78 -30.52 7.63
N ASN A 16 6.22 -30.42 6.42
CA ASN A 16 6.20 -29.30 5.49
C ASN A 16 6.12 -27.91 6.13
N ASP A 17 6.91 -26.96 5.61
CA ASP A 17 6.44 -25.58 5.43
C ASP A 17 7.01 -25.03 4.12
N GLY A 18 6.29 -25.33 3.03
CA GLY A 18 6.36 -24.54 1.81
C GLY A 18 5.48 -23.32 2.02
N GLY A 19 6.11 -22.17 2.16
CA GLY A 19 5.43 -20.90 2.36
C GLY A 19 6.47 -19.80 2.44
N ASP A 20 6.88 -19.30 1.29
CA ASP A 20 7.61 -18.04 1.12
C ASP A 20 6.69 -16.90 1.63
N GLU A 21 6.50 -16.82 2.94
CA GLU A 21 5.94 -15.65 3.60
C GLU A 21 7.12 -14.70 3.83
N GLU A 22 7.72 -14.26 2.72
CA GLU A 22 8.48 -13.03 2.66
C GLU A 22 7.51 -11.94 3.11
N GLY A 23 7.53 -11.66 4.41
CA GLY A 23 6.97 -10.46 5.00
C GLY A 23 7.66 -9.29 4.32
N GLY A 24 7.09 -8.89 3.18
CA GLY A 24 7.62 -7.89 2.28
C GLY A 24 7.88 -6.62 3.06
N ASN A 25 9.14 -6.42 3.41
CA ASN A 25 9.66 -5.10 3.62
C ASN A 25 9.46 -4.42 2.27
N ASP A 26 8.42 -3.58 2.13
CA ASP A 26 8.17 -2.74 0.96
C ASP A 26 9.40 -1.81 0.81
N GLU A 27 10.48 -2.35 0.25
CA GLU A 27 11.78 -1.71 0.02
C GLU A 27 11.70 -0.55 -0.98
N ASN A 28 10.48 -0.17 -1.36
CA ASN A 28 10.18 0.96 -2.22
C ASN A 28 8.88 1.66 -1.80
N GLU A 29 8.92 2.38 -0.67
CA GLU A 29 7.84 3.27 -0.22
C GLU A 29 7.43 4.28 -1.31
N ASP A 30 8.31 4.57 -2.25
CA ASP A 30 8.09 5.45 -3.41
C ASP A 30 7.44 4.77 -4.61
N VAL A 31 7.28 3.45 -4.64
CA VAL A 31 6.58 2.77 -5.73
C VAL A 31 5.09 2.65 -5.40
N PRO A 32 4.21 3.19 -6.27
CA PRO A 32 2.79 2.97 -6.11
C PRO A 32 2.43 1.51 -6.35
N ARG A 33 1.54 1.00 -5.51
CA ARG A 33 1.08 -0.39 -5.62
C ARG A 33 -0.03 -0.50 -6.65
N GLY A 34 -0.12 -1.68 -7.25
CA GLY A 34 -1.19 -2.03 -8.17
C GLY A 34 -1.20 -1.24 -9.47
N SER A 35 -2.35 -1.22 -10.15
CA SER A 35 -2.46 -0.66 -11.49
C SER A 35 -2.80 0.83 -11.48
N PHE A 36 -2.24 1.57 -12.44
CA PHE A 36 -2.64 2.97 -12.66
C PHE A 36 -4.05 3.02 -13.24
N VAL A 37 -4.92 3.84 -12.67
CA VAL A 37 -6.25 4.11 -13.21
C VAL A 37 -6.44 5.59 -13.50
N ASN A 38 -7.18 5.90 -14.56
CA ASN A 38 -7.52 7.28 -14.89
C ASN A 38 -8.51 7.84 -13.87
N SER A 39 -8.25 9.07 -13.42
CA SER A 39 -9.09 9.82 -12.48
C SER A 39 -9.07 11.31 -12.85
N MET A 40 -9.76 12.15 -12.08
CA MET A 40 -9.61 13.61 -12.12
C MET A 40 -8.23 14.13 -11.64
N GLY A 41 -7.32 13.24 -11.23
CA GLY A 41 -5.95 13.56 -10.89
C GLY A 41 -5.17 14.19 -12.03
N THR A 42 -4.31 15.14 -11.70
CA THR A 42 -3.43 15.79 -12.68
C THR A 42 -1.98 15.47 -12.35
N LYS A 43 -1.24 15.01 -13.36
CA LYS A 43 0.19 14.73 -13.21
C LYS A 43 0.94 15.98 -12.75
N LYS A 44 1.50 15.93 -11.54
CA LYS A 44 2.41 16.92 -10.97
C LYS A 44 3.78 16.28 -10.76
N ALA A 45 4.82 16.96 -11.24
CA ALA A 45 6.20 16.53 -10.99
C ALA A 45 6.62 16.83 -9.55
N CYS A 46 7.39 15.94 -8.94
CA CYS A 46 7.93 16.05 -7.59
C CYS A 46 9.37 15.52 -7.53
N LYS A 47 10.10 15.93 -6.50
CA LYS A 47 11.41 15.39 -6.15
C LYS A 47 11.37 14.66 -4.81
N GLU A 48 10.57 15.15 -3.87
CA GLU A 48 10.45 14.61 -2.52
C GLU A 48 8.96 14.55 -2.12
N HIS A 49 8.59 13.70 -1.15
CA HIS A 49 7.20 13.61 -0.68
C HIS A 49 6.56 14.94 -0.27
N PRO A 50 7.29 15.89 0.36
CA PRO A 50 6.71 17.19 0.72
C PRO A 50 6.20 18.01 -0.46
N ASP A 51 6.72 17.79 -1.68
CA ASP A 51 6.24 18.44 -2.90
C ASP A 51 4.79 18.02 -3.25
N CYS A 52 4.26 16.98 -2.61
CA CYS A 52 2.91 16.46 -2.83
C CYS A 52 1.94 16.76 -1.68
N TYR A 53 2.39 17.42 -0.60
CA TYR A 53 1.54 17.70 0.56
C TYR A 53 0.48 18.79 0.31
N ASP A 54 0.66 19.62 -0.71
CA ASP A 54 -0.36 20.55 -1.23
C ASP A 54 -1.37 19.86 -2.18
N GLN A 55 -1.29 18.55 -2.33
CA GLN A 55 -2.20 17.78 -3.19
C GLN A 55 -3.20 16.99 -2.34
N ARG A 56 -4.36 16.72 -2.94
CA ARG A 56 -5.44 15.89 -2.42
C ARG A 56 -5.64 14.67 -3.29
N GLU A 57 -6.40 13.70 -2.79
CA GLU A 57 -6.97 12.63 -3.60
C GLU A 57 -7.69 13.19 -4.83
N PRO A 58 -7.82 12.49 -5.95
CA PRO A 58 -8.66 12.98 -7.05
C PRO A 58 -10.13 13.06 -6.66
N GLY A 59 -10.85 14.03 -7.24
CA GLY A 59 -12.25 14.31 -6.90
C GLY A 59 -13.19 13.09 -6.99
N ASP A 60 -12.96 12.19 -7.96
CA ASP A 60 -13.72 10.93 -8.08
C ASP A 60 -13.41 9.88 -7.00
N TRP A 61 -12.30 10.04 -6.28
CA TRP A 61 -11.92 9.15 -5.17
C TRP A 61 -12.26 9.74 -3.80
N CYS A 62 -12.72 10.99 -3.75
CA CYS A 62 -13.16 11.64 -2.52
C CYS A 62 -14.13 10.75 -1.70
N MET A 63 -15.06 10.07 -2.37
CA MET A 63 -15.93 9.08 -1.75
C MET A 63 -15.56 7.68 -2.23
N LEU A 64 -14.98 6.91 -1.31
CA LEU A 64 -14.67 5.52 -1.56
C LEU A 64 -15.94 4.66 -1.62
N LYS A 65 -15.93 3.68 -2.51
CA LYS A 65 -16.97 2.64 -2.59
C LYS A 65 -16.85 1.66 -1.42
N PRO A 66 -17.89 0.85 -1.14
CA PRO A 66 -17.85 -0.13 -0.04
C PRO A 66 -16.70 -1.14 -0.11
N ASP A 67 -16.19 -1.43 -1.32
CA ASP A 67 -15.07 -2.33 -1.59
C ASP A 67 -13.70 -1.63 -1.63
N GLU A 68 -13.65 -0.31 -1.38
CA GLU A 68 -12.46 0.53 -1.49
C GLU A 68 -12.03 1.07 -0.11
N LYS A 69 -10.72 1.16 0.13
CA LYS A 69 -10.14 1.68 1.37
C LYS A 69 -8.92 2.55 1.11
N TRP A 70 -8.77 3.61 1.89
CA TRP A 70 -7.56 4.43 1.86
C TRP A 70 -6.38 3.67 2.46
N THR A 71 -5.20 3.88 1.88
CA THR A 71 -3.95 3.47 2.52
C THR A 71 -3.44 4.60 3.42
N ASN A 72 -2.48 4.28 4.29
CA ASN A 72 -1.89 5.27 5.20
C ASN A 72 -0.85 6.19 4.52
N ARG A 73 -0.58 6.03 3.22
CA ARG A 73 0.45 6.81 2.50
C ARG A 73 0.00 8.19 2.08
N GLY A 74 -1.30 8.38 1.82
CA GLY A 74 -1.82 9.62 1.23
C GLY A 74 -1.19 9.93 -0.13
N CYS A 75 -1.07 11.21 -0.48
CA CYS A 75 -0.33 11.66 -1.66
C CYS A 75 1.18 11.66 -1.39
N PHE A 76 1.94 10.94 -2.20
CA PHE A 76 3.38 10.79 -2.06
C PHE A 76 4.08 10.98 -3.42
N CYS A 77 5.35 11.39 -3.37
CA CYS A 77 6.17 11.44 -4.57
C CYS A 77 6.57 10.03 -4.99
N SER A 78 6.17 9.61 -6.20
CA SER A 78 6.54 8.29 -6.70
C SER A 78 7.99 8.26 -7.19
N SER A 79 8.54 7.06 -7.37
CA SER A 79 9.86 6.82 -7.99
C SER A 79 9.98 7.37 -9.43
N LYS A 80 8.85 7.68 -10.07
CA LYS A 80 8.80 8.36 -11.38
C LYS A 80 8.88 9.90 -11.28
N GLY A 81 8.97 10.45 -10.07
CA GLY A 81 8.92 11.88 -9.81
C GLY A 81 7.54 12.46 -10.05
N GLU A 82 6.48 11.72 -9.74
CA GLU A 82 5.08 12.13 -9.94
C GLU A 82 4.26 11.98 -8.66
N CYS A 83 3.49 13.00 -8.27
CA CYS A 83 2.61 12.93 -7.12
C CYS A 83 1.47 11.94 -7.36
N THR A 84 1.48 10.87 -6.56
CA THR A 84 0.61 9.71 -6.72
C THR A 84 -0.09 9.41 -5.40
N ILE A 85 -1.33 8.96 -5.49
CA ILE A 85 -2.08 8.40 -4.37
C ILE A 85 -2.56 7.01 -4.75
N GLU A 86 -2.73 6.17 -3.75
CA GLU A 86 -3.23 4.81 -3.91
C GLU A 86 -4.39 4.53 -2.95
N ARG A 87 -5.15 3.51 -3.32
CA ARG A 87 -6.22 2.94 -2.50
C ARG A 87 -6.24 1.43 -2.67
N GLN A 88 -6.71 0.74 -1.66
CA GLN A 88 -7.05 -0.67 -1.77
C GLN A 88 -8.43 -0.81 -2.41
N LYS A 89 -8.61 -1.81 -3.27
CA LYS A 89 -9.88 -2.17 -3.88
C LYS A 89 -9.98 -3.69 -4.01
N GLY A 90 -10.94 -4.28 -3.30
CA GLY A 90 -11.00 -5.73 -3.13
C GLY A 90 -9.67 -6.27 -2.57
N ASP A 91 -9.11 -7.29 -3.21
CA ASP A 91 -7.83 -7.91 -2.84
C ASP A 91 -6.60 -7.19 -3.44
N GLY A 92 -6.80 -6.10 -4.20
CA GLY A 92 -5.74 -5.41 -4.92
C GLY A 92 -5.55 -3.95 -4.53
N PHE A 93 -4.61 -3.29 -5.20
CA PHE A 93 -4.37 -1.85 -5.11
C PHE A 93 -4.61 -1.18 -6.47
N GLU A 94 -5.05 0.08 -6.41
CA GLU A 94 -5.10 0.98 -7.55
C GLU A 94 -4.36 2.26 -7.16
N HIS A 95 -3.70 2.88 -8.13
CA HIS A 95 -3.09 4.18 -7.93
C HIS A 95 -3.43 5.14 -9.06
N THR A 96 -3.30 6.43 -8.77
CA THR A 96 -3.59 7.49 -9.73
C THR A 96 -2.90 8.79 -9.31
N TYR A 97 -2.96 9.81 -10.15
CA TYR A 97 -2.38 11.11 -9.83
C TYR A 97 -3.18 11.82 -8.74
N CYS A 98 -2.48 12.59 -7.92
CA CYS A 98 -3.14 13.51 -7.00
C CYS A 98 -3.74 14.72 -7.74
N THR A 99 -4.56 15.50 -7.04
CA THR A 99 -5.14 16.75 -7.56
C THR A 99 -4.69 17.92 -6.71
N PRO A 100 -4.35 19.08 -7.29
CA PRO A 100 -4.02 20.27 -6.51
C PRO A 100 -5.15 20.62 -5.53
N ASP A 101 -4.81 21.08 -4.32
CA ASP A 101 -5.82 21.55 -3.37
C ASP A 101 -6.58 22.77 -3.92
N GLU A 102 -5.91 23.58 -4.75
CA GLU A 102 -6.51 24.72 -5.42
C GLU A 102 -7.66 24.28 -6.34
N ASN A 103 -8.87 24.72 -6.01
CA ASN A 103 -10.12 24.34 -6.69
C ASN A 103 -10.44 22.83 -6.61
N TRP A 104 -9.91 22.12 -5.62
CA TRP A 104 -10.29 20.74 -5.40
C TRP A 104 -11.77 20.60 -5.06
N THR A 105 -12.47 19.73 -5.78
CA THR A 105 -13.88 19.43 -5.53
C THR A 105 -14.10 17.92 -5.44
N CYS A 106 -14.81 17.52 -4.39
CA CYS A 106 -15.35 16.18 -4.25
C CYS A 106 -16.44 15.96 -5.30
N LYS A 107 -16.34 14.88 -6.08
CA LYS A 107 -17.41 14.46 -6.98
C LYS A 107 -18.40 13.59 -6.23
N TYR A 108 -19.65 14.01 -6.23
CA TYR A 108 -20.77 13.22 -5.74
C TYR A 108 -21.38 12.44 -6.90
N ASP A 109 -21.41 11.12 -6.79
CA ASP A 109 -22.10 10.22 -7.72
C ASP A 109 -23.58 10.05 -7.31
#